data_AF-A0A951J651-F1
#
_entry.id   AF-A0A951J651-F1
#
_cell.length_a   1.000
_cell.length_b   1.000
_cell.length_c   1.000
_cell.angle_alpha   90.00
_cell.angle_beta   90.00
_cell.angle_gamma   90.00
#
_symmetry.space_group_name_H-M   'P 1'
#
loop_
_entity.id
_entity.type
_entity.pdbx_description
1 polymer ?
#
loop_
_entity_poly.entity_id
_entity_poly.type
_entity_poly.pdbx_seq_one_letter_code
_entity_poly.pdbx_strand_id
1 'polypeptide(L)' 'MTPPREGALEQGLEAVWGRAGGALGWLSPVNHRVVGKRYLVTAFVFFLLAGIQALLIRVQLARPENTFLDPATYNQLF' A
#
# COMPACT_ATOMS: atom_id res chain seq x y z
N MET A 1 -49.34 -15.89 1.97
CA MET A 1 -48.24 -14.91 1.94
C MET A 1 -47.30 -15.35 0.84
N THR A 2 -47.31 -14.71 -0.33
CA THR A 2 -46.46 -15.08 -1.47
C THR A 2 -45.06 -14.51 -1.23
N PRO A 3 -43.98 -15.30 -1.34
CA PRO A 3 -42.63 -14.76 -1.17
C PRO A 3 -42.35 -13.70 -2.26
N PRO A 4 -41.66 -12.59 -1.92
CA PRO A 4 -41.23 -11.62 -2.92
C PRO A 4 -40.33 -12.29 -3.96
N ARG A 5 -40.38 -11.79 -5.20
CA ARG A 5 -39.54 -12.29 -6.31
C ARG A 5 -38.07 -12.21 -5.89
N GLU A 6 -37.33 -13.30 -6.09
CA GLU A 6 -35.91 -13.45 -5.70
C GLU A 6 -35.07 -12.22 -6.10
N GLY A 7 -35.24 -11.72 -7.33
CA GLY A 7 -34.51 -10.53 -7.80
C GLY A 7 -34.77 -9.23 -7.02
N ALA A 8 -35.93 -9.07 -6.36
CA ALA A 8 -36.20 -7.91 -5.51
C ALA A 8 -35.53 -8.03 -4.12
N LEU A 9 -35.35 -9.26 -3.63
CA LEU A 9 -34.62 -9.53 -2.39
C LEU A 9 -33.12 -9.31 -2.58
N GLU A 10 -32.57 -9.81 -3.69
CA GLU A 10 -31.15 -9.63 -4.05
C GLU A 10 -30.79 -8.14 -4.14
N GLN A 11 -31.62 -7.34 -4.82
CA GLN A 11 -31.42 -5.88 -4.91
C GLN A 11 -31.48 -5.18 -3.55
N GLY A 12 -32.37 -5.62 -2.65
CA GLY A 12 -32.46 -5.09 -1.29
C GLY A 12 -31.23 -5.44 -0.44
N LEU A 13 -30.71 -6.67 -0.59
CA LEU A 13 -29.48 -7.11 0.07
C LEU A 13 -28.27 -6.34 -0.45
N GLU A 14 -28.15 -6.15 -1.76
CA GLU A 14 -27.06 -5.36 -2.34
C GLU A 14 -27.10 -3.90 -1.90
N ALA A 15 -28.29 -3.31 -1.74
CA ALA A 15 -28.43 -1.94 -1.27
C ALA A 15 -27.96 -1.74 0.19
N VAL A 16 -28.10 -2.74 1.05
CA VAL A 16 -27.76 -2.64 2.50
C VAL A 16 -26.39 -3.24 2.81
N TRP A 17 -26.03 -4.38 2.20
CA TRP A 17 -24.78 -5.11 2.41
C TRP A 17 -23.71 -4.80 1.36
N GLY A 18 -24.05 -4.02 0.33
CA GLY A 18 -23.09 -3.53 -0.65
C GLY A 18 -21.99 -2.68 0.01
N ARG A 19 -20.80 -2.74 -0.55
CA ARG A 19 -19.69 -1.90 -0.10
C ARG A 19 -20.00 -0.45 -0.44
N ALA A 20 -19.92 0.45 0.54
CA ALA A 20 -20.05 1.88 0.29
C ALA A 20 -19.13 2.29 -0.88
N GLY A 21 -19.66 3.00 -1.86
CA GLY A 21 -18.87 3.47 -3.00
C GLY A 21 -17.86 4.55 -2.59
N GLY A 22 -16.94 4.87 -3.50
CA GLY A 22 -16.05 6.01 -3.37
C GLY A 22 -14.90 5.85 -2.36
N ALA A 23 -14.29 6.98 -2.00
CA ALA A 23 -13.07 7.01 -1.19
C ALA A 23 -13.25 6.40 0.21
N LEU A 24 -14.43 6.57 0.82
CA LEU A 24 -14.71 6.07 2.17
C LEU A 24 -14.78 4.54 2.21
N GLY A 25 -15.47 3.91 1.25
CA GLY A 25 -15.49 2.45 1.16
C GLY A 25 -14.18 1.85 0.68
N TRP A 26 -13.35 2.62 -0.04
CA TRP A 26 -11.97 2.23 -0.29
C TRP A 26 -11.13 2.28 0.99
N LEU A 27 -11.20 3.33 1.81
CA LEU A 27 -10.41 3.45 3.05
C LEU A 27 -10.83 2.50 4.17
N SER A 28 -12.09 2.05 4.17
CA SER A 28 -12.64 1.26 5.28
C SER A 28 -12.93 -0.22 4.94
N PRO A 29 -11.98 -1.04 4.43
CA PRO A 29 -12.17 -2.49 4.38
C PRO A 29 -12.08 -3.11 5.76
N VAL A 30 -13.06 -3.96 6.11
CA VAL A 30 -13.02 -4.80 7.32
C VAL A 30 -12.39 -6.18 7.08
N ASN A 31 -12.15 -6.56 5.82
CA ASN A 31 -11.57 -7.86 5.47
C ASN A 31 -10.03 -7.83 5.59
N HIS A 32 -9.48 -8.66 6.48
CA HIS A 32 -8.04 -8.77 6.74
C HIS A 32 -7.21 -9.16 5.50
N ARG A 33 -7.76 -9.89 4.52
CA ARG A 33 -7.04 -10.20 3.28
C ARG A 33 -6.84 -8.96 2.41
N VAL A 34 -7.82 -8.07 2.40
CA VAL A 34 -7.74 -6.79 1.66
C VAL A 34 -6.73 -5.86 2.32
N VAL A 35 -6.80 -5.73 3.65
CA VAL A 35 -5.85 -4.93 4.43
C VAL A 35 -4.43 -5.50 4.30
N GLY A 36 -4.26 -6.81 4.48
CA GLY A 36 -2.97 -7.49 4.37
C GLY A 36 -2.32 -7.28 3.01
N LYS A 37 -3.08 -7.36 1.90
CA LYS A 37 -2.55 -7.06 0.56
C LYS A 37 -2.05 -5.62 0.44
N ARG A 38 -2.77 -4.64 1.01
CA ARG A 38 -2.33 -3.24 1.00
C ARG A 38 -1.02 -3.06 1.76
N TYR A 39 -0.92 -3.64 2.95
CA TYR A 39 0.32 -3.61 3.74
C TYR A 39 1.48 -4.25 2.99
N LEU A 40 1.28 -5.42 2.39
CA LEU A 40 2.33 -6.11 1.65
C LEU A 40 2.84 -5.26 0.47
N VAL A 41 1.94 -4.69 -0.32
CA VAL A 41 2.32 -3.83 -1.45
C VAL A 41 3.04 -2.57 -0.97
N THR A 42 2.50 -1.87 0.02
CA THR A 42 3.12 -0.66 0.56
C THR A 42 4.49 -0.95 1.15
N ALA A 43 4.60 -1.96 2.01
CA ALA A 43 5.86 -2.34 2.62
C ALA A 43 6.90 -2.78 1.59
N PHE A 44 6.48 -3.50 0.55
CA PHE A 44 7.38 -3.91 -0.54
C PHE A 44 7.91 -2.70 -1.33
N VAL A 45 7.08 -1.69 -1.60
CA VAL A 45 7.52 -0.45 -2.23
C VAL A 45 8.56 0.27 -1.36
N PHE A 46 8.27 0.45 -0.06
CA PHE A 46 9.23 1.07 0.86
C PHE A 46 10.52 0.25 1.02
N PHE A 47 10.43 -1.07 1.01
CA PHE A 47 11.59 -1.96 1.02
C PHE A 47 12.49 -1.74 -0.19
N LEU A 48 11.92 -1.60 -1.39
CA LEU A 48 12.70 -1.29 -2.60
C LEU A 48 13.34 0.09 -2.52
N LEU A 49 12.61 1.11 -2.05
CA LEU A 49 13.14 2.47 -1.87
C LEU A 49 14.32 2.48 -0.88
N ALA A 50 14.15 1.86 0.30
CA ALA A 50 15.20 1.72 1.29
C ALA A 50 16.39 0.90 0.76
N GLY A 51 16.12 -0.16 0.00
CA GLY A 51 17.15 -0.96 -0.67
C GLY A 51 17.99 -0.12 -1.64
N ILE A 52 17.36 0.75 -2.43
CA ILE A 52 18.07 1.69 -3.32
C ILE A 52 18.92 2.66 -2.49
N GLN A 53 18.37 3.25 -1.43
CA GLN A 53 19.13 4.16 -0.56
C GLN A 53 20.36 3.47 0.06
N ALA A 54 20.20 2.23 0.53
CA ALA A 54 21.30 1.43 1.06
C ALA A 54 22.38 1.13 0.00
N LEU A 55 21.97 0.87 -1.25
CA LEU A 55 22.91 0.71 -2.37
C LEU A 55 23.66 2.00 -2.68
N LEU A 56 23.01 3.17 -2.62
CA LEU A 56 23.67 4.47 -2.83
C LEU A 56 24.76 4.73 -1.78
N ILE A 57 24.48 4.44 -0.51
CA ILE A 57 25.47 4.51 0.57
C ILE A 57 26.65 3.56 0.30
N ARG A 58 26.35 2.32 -0.12
CA ARG A 58 27.36 1.32 -0.47
C ARG A 58 28.26 1.78 -1.64
N VAL A 59 27.69 2.44 -2.65
CA VAL A 59 28.45 3.01 -3.77
C VAL A 59 29.38 4.12 -3.28
N GLN A 60 28.90 5.01 -2.41
CA GLN A 60 29.74 6.06 -1.81
C GLN A 60 30.93 5.45 -1.06
N LEU A 61 30.73 4.36 -0.30
CA LEU A 61 31.78 3.70 0.48
C LEU A 61 32.63 2.68 -0.29
N ALA A 62 32.42 2.52 -1.60
CA ALA A 62 33.08 1.46 -2.38
C ALA A 62 34.61 1.66 -2.52
N ARG A 63 35.10 2.90 -2.40
CA ARG A 63 36.53 3.23 -2.40
C ARG A 63 36.82 4.44 -1.50
N PRO A 64 38.06 4.59 -1.00
CA PRO A 64 38.46 5.78 -0.25
C PRO A 64 38.32 7.07 -1.07
N GLU A 65 38.08 8.20 -0.39
CA GLU A 65 37.97 9.54 -0.99
C GLU A 65 36.98 9.64 -2.17
N ASN A 66 35.89 8.87 -2.13
CA ASN A 66 34.87 8.92 -3.15
C ASN A 66 33.99 10.18 -3.00
N THR A 67 33.62 10.80 -4.12
CA THR A 67 32.84 12.05 -4.16
C THR A 67 31.47 11.88 -4.81
N PHE A 68 30.95 10.64 -4.81
CA PHE A 68 29.67 10.31 -5.45
C PHE A 68 28.48 10.99 -4.77
N LEU A 69 28.50 11.10 -3.43
CA LEU A 69 27.52 11.84 -2.64
C LEU A 69 28.22 12.97 -1.86
N ASP A 70 27.62 14.15 -1.86
CA ASP A 70 28.01 15.24 -0.97
C ASP A 70 27.68 14.85 0.50
N PRO A 71 28.46 15.33 1.50
CA PRO A 71 28.22 15.01 2.92
C PRO A 71 26.78 15.31 3.39
N ALA A 72 26.15 16.40 2.92
CA ALA A 72 24.79 16.72 3.32
C ALA A 72 23.78 15.69 2.80
N THR A 73 23.94 15.22 1.56
CA THR A 73 23.08 14.18 0.97
C THR A 73 23.32 12.83 1.63
N TYR A 74 24.58 12.48 1.92
CA TYR A 74 24.90 11.24 2.63
C TYR A 74 24.22 11.19 4.01
N ASN A 75 24.27 12.29 4.75
CA ASN A 75 23.65 12.39 6.08
C ASN A 75 22.11 12.36 6.06
N GLN A 76 21.46 12.62 4.93
CA GLN A 76 20.00 12.48 4.81
C GLN A 76 19.58 11.06 4.41
N LEU A 77 20.48 10.32 3.74
CA LEU A 77 20.23 8.95 3.33
C LEU A 77 20.46 7.95 4.47
N PHE A 78 21.32 8.30 5.43
CA PHE A 78 21.64 7.49 6.62
C PHE A 78 20.79 7.92 7.83
#